data_AF-A0A7K0P155-F1
#
_entry.id   AF-A0A7K0P155-F1
#
_cell.length_a   1.000
_cell.length_b   1.000
_cell.length_c   1.000
_cell.angle_alpha   90.00
_cell.angle_beta   90.00
_cell.angle_gamma   90.00
#
_symmetry.space_group_name_H-M   'P 1'
#
loop_
_entity.id
_entity.type
_entity.pdbx_description
1 polymer ?
#
loop_
_entity_poly.entity_id
_entity_poly.type
_entity_poly.pdbx_seq_one_letter_code
_entity_poly.pdbx_strand_id
1 'polypeptide(L)' 'MKLGLLTACLPDRSLDHIIEWAAAAGYQALEVAAWPALGDRPFT' A
#
# COMPACT_ATOMS: atom_id res chain seq x y z
N MET A 1 10.23 -11.03 14.73
CA MET A 1 9.45 -11.02 13.46
C MET A 1 8.89 -9.62 13.27
N LYS A 2 8.87 -9.09 12.03
CA LYS A 2 8.30 -7.76 11.73
C LYS A 2 6.92 -7.92 11.09
N LEU A 3 5.93 -7.17 11.56
CA LEU A 3 4.58 -7.14 10.99
C LEU A 3 4.52 -6.12 9.84
N GLY A 4 3.99 -6.54 8.68
CA GLY A 4 3.83 -5.70 7.49
C GLY A 4 2.37 -5.38 7.17
N LEU A 5 2.14 -4.29 6.42
CA LEU A 5 0.83 -3.88 5.90
C LEU A 5 0.86 -3.78 4.37
N LEU A 6 -0.08 -4.44 3.70
CA LEU A 6 -0.29 -4.35 2.25
C LEU A 6 -1.23 -3.18 1.92
N THR A 7 -0.80 -2.27 1.04
CA THR A 7 -1.55 -1.05 0.75
C THR A 7 -2.68 -1.21 -0.28
N ALA A 8 -2.84 -2.41 -0.87
CA ALA A 8 -3.78 -2.67 -1.97
C ALA A 8 -5.25 -2.38 -1.62
N CYS A 9 -5.66 -2.50 -0.35
CA CYS A 9 -7.03 -2.23 0.09
C CYS A 9 -7.32 -0.76 0.39
N LEU A 10 -6.34 0.14 0.20
CA LEU A 10 -6.43 1.57 0.49
C LEU A 10 -6.14 2.44 -0.75
N PRO A 11 -6.81 2.21 -1.90
CA PRO A 11 -6.46 2.85 -3.17
C PRO A 11 -6.61 4.37 -3.16
N ASP A 12 -7.54 4.91 -2.35
CA ASP A 12 -7.85 6.34 -2.27
C ASP A 12 -7.10 7.05 -1.12
N ARG A 13 -6.02 6.46 -0.62
CA ARG A 13 -5.19 7.05 0.45
C ARG A 13 -3.81 7.36 -0.10
N SER A 14 -3.30 8.55 0.22
CA SER A 14 -1.91 8.89 -0.08
C SER A 14 -0.97 7.97 0.70
N LEU A 15 0.18 7.68 0.10
CA LEU A 15 1.18 6.84 0.75
C LEU A 15 1.66 7.44 2.09
N ASP A 16 1.82 8.76 2.15
CA ASP A 16 2.22 9.47 3.38
C ASP A 16 1.25 9.22 4.53
N HIS A 17 -0.06 9.30 4.27
CA HIS A 17 -1.09 9.03 5.28
C HIS A 17 -1.04 7.56 5.73
N ILE A 18 -0.82 6.62 4.81
CA ILE A 18 -0.68 5.20 5.16
C ILE A 18 0.56 4.97 6.04
N ILE A 19 1.68 5.63 5.73
CA ILE A 19 2.92 5.54 6.53
C ILE A 19 2.69 6.03 7.95
N GLU A 20 2.10 7.22 8.11
CA GLU A 20 1.82 7.81 9.42
C GLU A 20 0.94 6.89 10.27
N TRP A 21 -0.14 6.38 9.69
CA TRP A 21 -1.05 5.47 10.38
C TRP A 21 -0.39 4.13 10.72
N ALA A 22 0.32 3.51 9.77
CA ALA A 22 0.93 2.21 9.94
C ALA A 22 2.00 2.24 11.05
N ALA A 23 2.81 3.30 11.10
CA ALA A 23 3.79 3.50 12.16
C ALA A 23 3.11 3.63 13.53
N ALA A 24 2.04 4.42 13.63
CA ALA A 24 1.27 4.57 14.88
C ALA A 24 0.59 3.26 15.33
N ALA A 25 0.19 2.41 14.39
CA ALA A 25 -0.38 1.09 14.65
C ALA A 25 0.66 -0.01 14.94
N GLY A 26 1.96 0.32 14.89
CA GLY A 26 3.04 -0.62 15.22
C GLY A 26 3.50 -1.53 14.07
N TYR A 27 3.05 -1.28 12.84
CA TYR A 27 3.61 -1.94 11.66
C TYR A 27 5.03 -1.46 11.40
N GLN A 28 5.86 -2.37 10.90
CA GLN A 28 7.31 -2.15 10.76
C GLN A 28 7.77 -2.24 9.29
N ALA A 29 6.85 -2.51 8.37
CA ALA A 29 7.09 -2.59 6.94
C ALA A 29 5.80 -2.32 6.16
N LEU A 30 5.93 -1.82 4.92
CA LEU A 30 4.84 -1.67 3.97
C LEU A 30 5.12 -2.50 2.72
N GLU A 31 4.09 -3.19 2.23
CA GLU A 31 4.05 -3.79 0.89
C GLU A 31 3.24 -2.85 -0.01
N VAL A 32 3.94 -2.11 -0.87
CA VAL A 32 3.34 -1.04 -1.68
C VAL A 32 2.72 -1.60 -2.95
N ALA A 33 1.40 -1.48 -3.05
CA ALA A 33 0.61 -1.75 -4.23
C ALA A 33 0.81 -0.65 -5.28
N ALA A 34 1.67 -0.89 -6.28
CA ALA A 34 2.02 0.08 -7.33
C ALA A 34 1.36 -0.22 -8.70
N TRP A 35 0.17 -0.82 -8.68
CA TRP A 35 -0.60 -1.13 -9.89
C TRP A 35 -1.14 0.16 -10.53
N PRO A 36 -1.29 0.20 -11.87
CA PRO A 36 -2.04 1.27 -12.52
C PRO A 36 -3.49 1.33 -12.01
N ALA A 37 -4.07 2.52 -11.97
CA ALA A 37 -5.47 2.71 -11.56
C ALA A 37 -6.47 2.05 -12.54
N LEU A 38 -6.11 1.95 -13.81
CA LEU A 38 -6.88 1.28 -14.83
C LEU A 38 -6.29 -0.12 -15.06
N GLY A 39 -7.14 -1.15 -15.02
CA GLY A 39 -6.77 -2.54 -15.25
C GLY A 39 -6.40 -2.87 -16.70
N ASP A 40 -5.92 -1.90 -17.47
CA ASP A 40 -5.51 -2.13 -18.85
C ASP A 40 -4.04 -2.53 -18.86
N ARG A 41 -3.80 -3.83 -18.69
CA ARG A 41 -2.52 -4.44 -19.02
C ARG A 41 -2.64 -4.98 -20.44
N PRO A 42 -2.10 -4.31 -21.47
CA PRO A 42 -2.12 -4.85 -22.82
C PRO A 42 -1.26 -6.12 -22.84
N PHE A 43 -1.90 -7.27 -23.03
CA PHE A 43 -1.23 -8.56 -23.23
C PHE A 43 -0.92 -8.79 -24.73
N THR A 44 -0.57 -7.73 -25.45
CA THR A 44 -0.24 -7.78 -26.89
C THR A 44 1.22 -8.15 -27.09
#